data_AF-A0A165Y963-F1
#
_entry.id   AF-A0A165Y963-F1
#
_cell.length_a   1.000
_cell.length_b   1.000
_cell.length_c   1.000
_cell.angle_alpha   90.00
_cell.angle_beta   90.00
_cell.angle_gamma   90.00
#
_symmetry.space_group_name_H-M   'P 1'
#
loop_
_entity.id
_entity.type
_entity.pdbx_description
1 polymer ?
#
loop_
_entity_poly.entity_id
_entity_poly.type
_entity_poly.pdbx_seq_one_letter_code
_entity_poly.pdbx_strand_id
1 'polypeptide(L)'
;MSDNLYASCAEVLSLCQSMKDDLAALLDPETGFAPRLRQICRDQLAELEENRDERAHPEEVAALRMEMATWGLLQALMPARKTDPEPFPRPRALLASNPYTPTSTLAQSILTASPLLQELVVVREWLHETAPSPHHPEATMGYWKFTQHGIMQAKRTGKGREGLVKHMDPDAVGREEGRGLAVDDASYEKGLAQALYSYLRAGRLEEAVELCRTAHQPWRSASIRGSLLFSWRAIANEPVDEDAMEDEGDIDAWTGNRRRKLWKKTCTRAALNPTLLDPERVLYAALAPSPATSAVLKSACRTWEDHLWAQISIMCEEKLTSEMGRLGGFWEGGVGAVEKGMAPMTRDEEEAEEEDWEKEATDALETLGGVGVIEGPPADHAFHVSQLNIILGRTDPLLEVFADGLRDGNYDPASIEYPTMTRFFAHLCLYLQMIDIPVAPLATQ
;
A
#
# COMPACT_ATOMS: atom_id res chain seq x y z
N MET A 1 7.12 18.70 -29.65
CA MET A 1 7.23 17.91 -28.41
C MET A 1 6.44 16.61 -28.54
N SER A 2 5.17 16.65 -28.92
CA SER A 2 4.36 15.45 -29.24
C SER A 2 5.04 14.45 -30.17
N ASP A 3 5.63 14.87 -31.29
CA ASP A 3 6.22 13.95 -32.28
C ASP A 3 7.41 13.14 -31.72
N ASN A 4 8.15 13.70 -30.77
CA ASN A 4 9.27 13.01 -30.12
C ASN A 4 8.77 11.92 -29.15
N LEU A 5 7.64 12.17 -28.48
CA LEU A 5 6.99 11.21 -27.60
C LEU A 5 6.48 9.98 -28.37
N TYR A 6 5.81 10.19 -29.51
CA TYR A 6 5.35 9.09 -30.35
C TYR A 6 6.50 8.27 -30.93
N ALA A 7 7.58 8.93 -31.38
CA ALA A 7 8.78 8.25 -31.87
C ALA A 7 9.40 7.37 -30.77
N SER A 8 9.56 7.92 -29.56
CA SER A 8 10.12 7.19 -28.42
C SER A 8 9.26 5.96 -28.04
N CYS A 9 7.94 6.11 -28.01
CA CYS A 9 7.03 4.98 -27.73
C CYS A 9 7.11 3.89 -28.82
N ALA A 10 7.21 4.30 -30.09
CA ALA A 10 7.34 3.38 -31.22
C ALA A 10 8.69 2.64 -31.24
N GLU A 11 9.77 3.30 -30.81
CA GLU A 11 11.09 2.67 -30.65
C GLU A 11 11.06 1.56 -29.58
N VAL A 12 10.40 1.81 -28.44
CA VAL A 12 10.21 0.78 -27.40
C VAL A 12 9.41 -0.39 -27.95
N LEU A 13 8.32 -0.13 -28.68
CA LEU A 13 7.54 -1.18 -29.32
C LEU A 13 8.38 -2.00 -30.29
N SER A 14 9.17 -1.35 -31.17
CA SER A 14 10.03 -2.07 -32.12
C SER A 14 11.07 -2.95 -31.42
N LEU A 15 11.67 -2.44 -30.35
CA LEU A 15 12.64 -3.18 -29.53
C LEU A 15 11.98 -4.40 -28.86
N CYS A 16 10.88 -4.21 -28.14
CA CYS A 16 10.20 -5.28 -27.43
C CYS A 16 9.58 -6.31 -28.37
N GLN A 17 9.08 -5.90 -29.54
CA GLN A 17 8.58 -6.82 -30.56
C GLN A 17 9.68 -7.78 -31.07
N SER A 18 10.94 -7.32 -31.10
CA SER A 18 12.08 -8.18 -31.45
C SER A 18 12.39 -9.24 -30.38
N MET A 19 11.91 -9.04 -29.16
CA MET A 19 12.06 -9.92 -27.99
C MET A 19 10.72 -10.58 -27.59
N LYS A 20 9.73 -10.62 -28.49
CA LYS A 20 8.38 -11.12 -28.19
C LYS A 20 8.33 -12.56 -27.65
N ASP A 21 9.34 -13.37 -27.97
CA ASP A 21 9.44 -14.77 -27.53
C ASP A 21 10.17 -14.90 -26.17
N ASP A 22 10.62 -13.79 -25.58
CA ASP A 22 11.29 -13.72 -24.28
C ASP A 22 10.43 -12.96 -23.26
N LEU A 23 9.51 -13.69 -22.62
CA LEU A 23 8.59 -13.14 -21.61
C LEU A 23 9.33 -12.49 -20.43
N ALA A 24 10.48 -13.05 -20.03
CA ALA A 24 11.26 -12.51 -18.92
C ALA A 24 11.84 -11.13 -19.29
N ALA A 25 12.36 -10.95 -20.51
CA ALA A 25 12.83 -9.66 -20.98
C ALA A 25 11.70 -8.63 -21.13
N LEU A 26 10.50 -9.04 -21.55
CA LEU A 26 9.34 -8.14 -21.67
C LEU A 26 8.82 -7.64 -20.31
N LEU A 27 8.87 -8.51 -19.30
CA LEU A 27 8.40 -8.26 -17.93
C LEU A 27 9.50 -7.77 -16.98
N ASP A 28 10.73 -7.59 -17.48
CA ASP A 28 11.84 -7.13 -16.66
C ASP A 28 11.50 -5.79 -15.98
N PRO A 29 11.69 -5.67 -14.65
CA PRO A 29 11.20 -4.53 -13.89
C PRO A 29 11.88 -3.21 -14.25
N GLU A 30 13.07 -3.22 -14.86
CA GLU A 30 13.80 -2.00 -15.22
C GLU A 30 13.82 -1.75 -16.73
N THR A 31 13.92 -2.83 -17.51
CA THR A 31 14.22 -2.78 -18.94
C THR A 31 13.12 -3.39 -19.81
N GLY A 32 12.03 -3.88 -19.22
CA GLY A 32 10.86 -4.39 -19.92
C GLY A 32 10.05 -3.31 -20.62
N PHE A 33 8.90 -3.69 -21.19
CA PHE A 33 8.07 -2.76 -21.98
C PHE A 33 7.45 -1.66 -21.10
N ALA A 34 6.69 -2.06 -20.07
CA ALA A 34 6.02 -1.13 -19.16
C ALA A 34 6.95 -0.12 -18.46
N PRO A 35 8.12 -0.50 -17.89
CA PRO A 35 9.02 0.46 -17.26
C PRO A 35 9.61 1.47 -18.24
N ARG A 36 9.87 1.08 -19.51
CA ARG A 36 10.32 2.01 -20.54
C ARG A 36 9.26 3.05 -20.90
N LEU A 37 8.01 2.64 -21.07
CA LEU A 37 6.89 3.56 -21.32
C LEU A 37 6.69 4.50 -20.12
N ARG A 38 6.76 3.96 -18.89
CA ARG A 38 6.74 4.74 -17.66
C ARG A 38 7.86 5.79 -17.62
N GLN A 39 9.09 5.39 -17.99
CA GLN A 39 10.25 6.29 -18.01
C GLN A 39 10.07 7.41 -19.05
N ILE A 40 9.58 7.10 -20.24
CA ILE A 40 9.28 8.10 -21.27
C ILE A 40 8.27 9.13 -20.75
N CYS A 41 7.18 8.70 -20.09
CA CYS A 41 6.22 9.63 -19.49
C CYS A 41 6.86 10.48 -18.39
N ARG A 42 7.74 9.89 -17.56
CA ARG A 42 8.48 10.59 -16.51
C ARG A 42 9.42 11.66 -17.06
N ASP A 43 10.20 11.33 -18.09
CA ASP A 43 11.12 12.27 -18.73
C ASP A 43 10.35 13.43 -19.37
N GLN A 44 9.23 13.13 -20.03
CA GLN A 44 8.38 14.16 -20.61
C GLN A 44 7.75 15.07 -19.55
N LEU A 45 7.37 14.55 -18.38
CA LEU A 45 6.90 15.37 -17.25
C LEU A 45 8.01 16.28 -16.72
N ALA A 46 9.22 15.76 -16.55
CA ALA A 46 10.37 16.54 -16.09
C ALA A 46 10.69 17.69 -17.07
N GLU A 47 10.67 17.43 -18.38
CA GLU A 47 10.86 18.47 -19.40
C GLU A 47 9.79 19.57 -19.33
N LEU A 48 8.52 19.21 -19.11
CA LEU A 48 7.43 20.18 -18.99
C LEU A 48 7.57 21.04 -17.71
N GLU A 49 8.04 20.45 -16.61
CA GLU A 49 8.28 21.14 -15.34
C GLU A 49 9.51 22.07 -15.41
N GLU A 50 10.62 21.62 -16.01
CA GLU A 50 11.87 22.38 -16.13
C GLU A 50 11.73 23.57 -17.09
N ASN A 51 11.06 23.37 -18.23
CA ASN A 51 10.91 24.42 -19.23
C ASN A 51 9.93 25.52 -18.80
N ARG A 52 9.24 25.36 -17.66
CA ARG A 52 8.13 26.22 -17.21
C ARG A 52 7.25 26.63 -18.38
N ASP A 53 6.96 25.70 -19.29
CA ASP A 53 6.29 26.06 -20.52
C ASP A 53 4.86 26.47 -20.12
N GLU A 54 4.59 27.78 -20.06
CA GLU A 54 3.29 28.36 -19.69
C GLU A 54 2.16 27.90 -20.64
N ARG A 55 2.51 27.11 -21.67
CA ARG A 55 1.64 26.50 -22.68
C ARG A 55 1.18 25.09 -22.33
N ALA A 56 1.83 24.38 -21.40
CA ALA A 56 1.42 23.03 -21.03
C ALA A 56 0.10 23.09 -20.24
N HIS A 57 -0.97 22.53 -20.80
CA HIS A 57 -2.26 22.58 -20.15
C HIS A 57 -2.23 21.71 -18.87
N PRO A 58 -2.74 22.16 -17.72
CA PRO A 58 -2.74 21.37 -16.48
C PRO A 58 -3.37 19.97 -16.64
N GLU A 59 -4.36 19.85 -17.52
CA GLU A 59 -5.03 18.58 -17.85
C GLU A 59 -4.11 17.63 -18.64
N GLU A 60 -3.26 18.15 -19.53
CA GLU A 60 -2.28 17.34 -20.27
C GLU A 60 -1.22 16.76 -19.32
N VAL A 61 -0.74 17.58 -18.38
CA VAL A 61 0.18 17.15 -17.33
C VAL A 61 -0.47 16.11 -16.42
N ALA A 62 -1.73 16.31 -16.03
CA ALA A 62 -2.48 15.36 -15.23
C ALA A 62 -2.67 14.03 -15.97
N ALA A 63 -3.08 14.06 -17.24
CA ALA A 63 -3.26 12.86 -18.05
C ALA A 63 -1.94 12.08 -18.22
N LEU A 64 -0.82 12.78 -18.45
CA LEU A 64 0.49 12.14 -18.57
C LEU A 64 0.97 11.51 -17.24
N ARG A 65 0.68 12.15 -16.09
CA ARG A 65 0.91 11.56 -14.76
C ARG A 65 0.08 10.31 -14.54
N MET A 66 -1.20 10.34 -14.93
CA MET A 66 -2.09 9.18 -14.83
C MET A 66 -1.62 8.03 -15.71
N GLU A 67 -1.15 8.32 -16.92
CA GLU A 67 -0.57 7.31 -17.79
C GLU A 67 0.71 6.72 -17.21
N MET A 68 1.64 7.55 -16.73
CA MET A 68 2.85 7.10 -16.05
C MET A 68 2.52 6.17 -14.87
N ALA A 69 1.53 6.54 -14.05
CA ALA A 69 1.08 5.73 -12.93
C ALA A 69 0.49 4.40 -13.40
N THR A 70 -0.28 4.40 -14.49
CA THR A 70 -0.89 3.19 -15.07
C THR A 70 0.17 2.25 -15.66
N TRP A 71 1.21 2.77 -16.33
CA TRP A 71 2.36 1.96 -16.75
C TRP A 71 3.13 1.41 -15.55
N GLY A 72 3.24 2.16 -14.45
CA GLY A 72 3.79 1.65 -13.18
C GLY A 72 2.97 0.51 -12.58
N LEU A 73 1.64 0.57 -12.66
CA LEU A 73 0.77 -0.51 -12.23
C LEU A 73 1.00 -1.77 -13.09
N LEU A 74 1.08 -1.63 -14.40
CA LEU A 74 1.34 -2.73 -15.33
C LEU A 74 2.74 -3.34 -15.11
N GLN A 75 3.74 -2.51 -14.86
CA GLN A 75 5.11 -2.91 -14.52
C GLN A 75 5.13 -3.76 -13.24
N ALA A 76 4.36 -3.39 -12.22
CA ALA A 76 4.31 -4.13 -10.97
C ALA A 76 3.49 -5.42 -11.08
N LEU A 77 2.29 -5.34 -11.67
CA LEU A 77 1.27 -6.39 -11.61
C LEU A 77 1.48 -7.52 -12.63
N MET A 78 1.96 -7.21 -13.84
CA MET A 78 2.08 -8.22 -14.90
C MET A 78 3.10 -9.33 -14.61
N PRO A 79 4.28 -9.04 -14.01
CA PRO A 79 5.18 -10.10 -13.53
C PRO A 79 4.46 -11.04 -12.56
N ALA A 80 3.79 -10.50 -11.54
CA ALA A 80 3.09 -11.31 -10.52
C ALA A 80 2.01 -12.25 -11.12
N ARG A 81 1.42 -11.88 -12.27
CA ARG A 81 0.42 -12.69 -12.99
C ARG A 81 1.01 -13.73 -13.92
N LYS A 82 2.20 -13.48 -14.46
CA LYS A 82 2.76 -14.23 -15.60
C LYS A 82 3.96 -15.09 -15.23
N THR A 83 4.60 -14.82 -14.10
CA THR A 83 5.69 -15.65 -13.60
C THR A 83 5.19 -16.54 -12.48
N ASP A 84 5.47 -17.84 -12.58
CA ASP A 84 5.20 -18.76 -11.48
C ASP A 84 6.04 -18.35 -10.25
N PRO A 85 5.43 -18.24 -9.07
CA PRO A 85 6.18 -17.96 -7.86
C PRO A 85 7.14 -19.10 -7.56
N GLU A 86 8.26 -18.79 -6.92
CA GLU A 86 9.18 -19.83 -6.46
C GLU A 86 8.46 -20.81 -5.51
N PRO A 87 8.75 -22.12 -5.59
CA PRO A 87 8.10 -23.11 -4.75
C PRO A 87 8.34 -22.81 -3.26
N PHE A 88 7.30 -22.35 -2.57
CA PHE A 88 7.34 -22.13 -1.12
C PHE A 88 6.53 -23.19 -0.37
N PRO A 89 6.99 -23.69 0.78
CA PRO A 89 6.22 -24.68 1.55
C PRO A 89 4.85 -24.13 1.97
N ARG A 90 3.80 -24.94 1.85
CA ARG A 90 2.43 -24.54 2.23
C ARG A 90 2.32 -24.24 3.73
N PRO A 91 1.40 -23.34 4.16
CA PRO A 91 1.31 -22.90 5.55
C PRO A 91 1.08 -24.06 6.54
N ARG A 92 0.23 -25.02 6.15
CA ARG A 92 -0.08 -26.22 6.94
C ARG A 92 1.16 -27.12 7.12
N ALA A 93 1.97 -27.29 6.09
CA ALA A 93 3.17 -28.11 6.13
C ALA A 93 4.28 -27.48 7.01
N LEU A 94 4.42 -26.15 6.95
CA LEU A 94 5.34 -25.42 7.84
C LEU A 94 4.99 -25.62 9.30
N LEU A 95 3.71 -25.45 9.66
CA LEU A 95 3.28 -25.60 11.05
C LEU A 95 3.29 -27.06 11.53
N ALA A 96 3.05 -28.02 10.64
CA ALA A 96 3.17 -29.44 10.96
C ALA A 96 4.62 -29.85 11.24
N SER A 97 5.59 -29.26 10.53
CA SER A 97 7.02 -29.51 10.77
C SER A 97 7.56 -28.74 11.97
N ASN A 98 7.09 -27.49 12.19
CA ASN A 98 7.47 -26.67 13.34
C ASN A 98 6.30 -25.79 13.82
N PRO A 99 5.68 -26.13 14.96
CA PRO A 99 4.60 -25.34 15.56
C PRO A 99 5.02 -23.92 16.02
N TYR A 100 6.32 -23.65 16.10
CA TYR A 100 6.91 -22.37 16.48
C TYR A 100 7.35 -21.52 15.28
N THR A 101 7.01 -21.91 14.04
CA THR A 101 7.30 -21.14 12.83
C THR A 101 6.97 -19.65 13.03
N PRO A 102 7.93 -18.72 12.82
CA PRO A 102 7.69 -17.28 12.97
C PRO A 102 6.52 -16.77 12.12
N THR A 103 5.83 -15.74 12.58
CA THR A 103 4.64 -15.22 11.86
C THR A 103 5.00 -14.52 10.55
N SER A 104 6.24 -14.06 10.39
CA SER A 104 6.79 -13.56 9.11
C SER A 104 6.88 -14.67 8.06
N THR A 105 7.57 -15.78 8.35
CA THR A 105 7.66 -16.96 7.49
C THR A 105 6.26 -17.53 7.16
N LEU A 106 5.38 -17.59 8.15
CA LEU A 106 4.01 -18.05 7.92
C LEU A 106 3.22 -17.09 7.03
N ALA A 107 3.39 -15.77 7.19
CA ALA A 107 2.76 -14.78 6.32
C ALA A 107 3.23 -14.90 4.88
N GLN A 108 4.54 -15.10 4.67
CA GLN A 108 5.10 -15.33 3.35
C GLN A 108 4.49 -16.58 2.69
N SER A 109 4.36 -17.66 3.45
CA SER A 109 3.69 -18.88 2.99
C SER A 109 2.23 -18.66 2.58
N ILE A 110 1.48 -17.88 3.37
CA ILE A 110 0.08 -17.54 3.06
C ILE A 110 0.02 -16.68 1.80
N LEU A 111 0.92 -15.71 1.65
CA LEU A 111 1.01 -14.84 0.48
C LEU A 111 1.27 -15.64 -0.79
N THR A 112 2.28 -16.52 -0.79
CA THR A 112 2.60 -17.38 -1.94
C THR A 112 1.50 -18.39 -2.25
N ALA A 113 0.69 -18.77 -1.27
CA ALA A 113 -0.42 -19.71 -1.47
C ALA A 113 -1.70 -19.06 -2.04
N SER A 114 -1.81 -17.72 -2.05
CA SER A 114 -3.00 -16.98 -2.48
C SER A 114 -2.64 -15.99 -3.61
N PRO A 115 -2.89 -16.34 -4.89
CA PRO A 115 -2.52 -15.50 -6.03
C PRO A 115 -3.13 -14.09 -5.95
N LEU A 116 -4.42 -13.97 -5.62
CA LEU A 116 -5.05 -12.66 -5.49
C LEU A 116 -4.45 -11.86 -4.33
N LEU A 117 -4.12 -12.47 -3.19
CA LEU A 117 -3.46 -11.74 -2.10
C LEU A 117 -2.08 -11.21 -2.53
N GLN A 118 -1.33 -12.00 -3.29
CA GLN A 118 -0.06 -11.57 -3.86
C GLN A 118 -0.23 -10.38 -4.79
N GLU A 119 -1.19 -10.44 -5.72
CA GLU A 119 -1.51 -9.30 -6.60
C GLU A 119 -1.90 -8.05 -5.82
N LEU A 120 -2.77 -8.18 -4.81
CA LEU A 120 -3.21 -7.04 -3.99
C LEU A 120 -2.06 -6.41 -3.19
N VAL A 121 -1.11 -7.21 -2.70
CA VAL A 121 0.09 -6.69 -2.03
C VAL A 121 0.97 -5.91 -3.02
N VAL A 122 1.15 -6.41 -4.24
CA VAL A 122 1.88 -5.72 -5.32
C VAL A 122 1.21 -4.39 -5.69
N VAL A 123 -0.13 -4.38 -5.84
CA VAL A 123 -0.88 -3.14 -6.09
C VAL A 123 -0.73 -2.15 -4.93
N ARG A 124 -0.73 -2.64 -3.68
CA ARG A 124 -0.47 -1.78 -2.50
C ARG A 124 0.93 -1.17 -2.52
N GLU A 125 1.94 -1.91 -2.95
CA GLU A 125 3.32 -1.41 -3.08
C GLU A 125 3.43 -0.36 -4.19
N TRP A 126 2.79 -0.57 -5.33
CA TRP A 126 2.64 0.46 -6.37
C TRP A 126 1.97 1.73 -5.83
N LEU A 127 0.94 1.58 -4.99
CA LEU A 127 0.29 2.72 -4.33
C LEU A 127 1.22 3.43 -3.34
N HIS A 128 2.11 2.72 -2.64
CA HIS A 128 3.13 3.34 -1.80
C HIS A 128 4.12 4.16 -2.62
N GLU A 129 4.56 3.64 -3.77
CA GLU A 129 5.51 4.31 -4.66
C GLU A 129 4.92 5.60 -5.28
N THR A 130 3.64 5.56 -5.64
CA THR A 130 2.92 6.69 -6.24
C THR A 130 2.34 7.68 -5.23
N ALA A 131 2.49 7.42 -3.93
CA ALA A 131 2.00 8.29 -2.88
C ALA A 131 2.69 9.68 -2.93
N PRO A 132 1.97 10.76 -2.61
CA PRO A 132 2.58 12.08 -2.45
C PRO A 132 3.73 12.05 -1.43
N SER A 133 4.79 12.83 -1.70
CA SER A 133 5.92 12.93 -0.78
C SER A 133 5.46 13.40 0.61
N PRO A 134 5.77 12.64 1.69
CA PRO A 134 5.37 13.02 3.04
C PRO A 134 5.91 14.39 3.44
N HIS A 135 5.11 15.14 4.20
CA HIS A 135 5.57 16.40 4.78
C HIS A 135 6.57 16.12 5.93
N HIS A 136 7.65 16.90 5.99
CA HIS A 136 8.63 16.84 7.06
C HIS A 136 8.30 17.93 8.11
N PRO A 137 7.72 17.59 9.27
CA PRO A 137 7.46 18.59 10.29
C PRO A 137 8.77 19.14 10.85
N GLU A 138 8.74 20.38 11.32
CA GLU A 138 9.92 21.03 11.90
C GLU A 138 10.49 20.24 13.09
N ALA A 139 11.82 20.17 13.17
CA ALA A 139 12.49 19.49 14.27
C ALA A 139 12.22 20.22 15.58
N THR A 140 11.77 19.49 16.60
CA THR A 140 11.56 20.06 17.94
C THR A 140 12.82 19.97 18.77
N MET A 141 12.99 20.93 19.68
CA MET A 141 14.12 20.99 20.62
C MET A 141 13.82 20.20 21.92
N GLY A 142 12.89 19.26 21.90
CA GLY A 142 12.48 18.46 23.05
C GLY A 142 10.99 18.08 23.05
N TYR A 143 10.67 17.03 23.81
CA TYR A 143 9.31 16.53 23.98
C TYR A 143 8.44 17.46 24.84
N TRP A 144 7.33 17.95 24.26
CA TRP A 144 6.33 18.81 24.92
C TRP A 144 6.91 19.97 25.73
N LYS A 145 7.86 20.70 25.12
CA LYS A 145 8.67 21.70 25.81
C LYS A 145 7.84 22.78 26.49
N PHE A 146 6.79 23.28 25.83
CA PHE A 146 5.97 24.36 26.38
C PHE A 146 5.07 23.88 27.52
N THR A 147 4.56 22.66 27.41
CA THR A 147 3.79 21.97 28.46
C THR A 147 4.68 21.67 29.66
N GLN A 148 5.90 21.19 29.43
CA GLN A 148 6.91 20.96 30.47
C GLN A 148 7.21 22.26 31.24
N HIS A 149 7.41 23.38 30.54
CA HIS A 149 7.61 24.68 31.17
C HIS A 149 6.41 25.09 32.03
N GLY A 150 5.19 24.90 31.53
CA GLY A 150 3.96 25.17 32.27
C GLY A 150 3.83 24.32 33.54
N ILE A 151 4.13 23.03 33.47
CA ILE A 151 4.13 22.11 34.63
C ILE A 151 5.20 22.51 35.64
N MET A 152 6.42 22.82 35.19
CA MET A 152 7.50 23.24 36.09
C MET A 152 7.18 24.57 36.78
N GLN A 153 6.59 25.53 36.05
CA GLN A 153 6.15 26.80 36.62
C GLN A 153 5.07 26.56 37.68
N ALA A 154 4.08 25.72 37.41
CA ALA A 154 3.04 25.34 38.37
C ALA A 154 3.61 24.74 39.66
N LYS A 155 4.63 23.87 39.55
CA LYS A 155 5.32 23.29 40.71
C LYS A 155 6.08 24.33 41.54
N ARG A 156 6.66 25.35 40.89
CA ARG A 156 7.41 26.42 41.58
C ARG A 156 6.51 27.45 42.26
N THR A 157 5.41 27.83 41.61
CA THR A 157 4.53 28.91 42.09
C THR A 157 3.37 28.41 42.95
N GLY A 158 3.13 27.10 42.99
CA GLY A 158 1.96 26.50 43.64
C GLY A 158 0.62 26.82 42.95
N LYS A 159 0.65 27.60 41.86
CA LYS A 159 -0.52 27.97 41.06
C LYS A 159 -0.40 27.33 39.67
N GLY A 160 -1.15 26.26 39.46
CA GLY A 160 -1.23 25.61 38.15
C GLY A 160 -1.98 26.44 37.14
N ARG A 161 -1.57 26.35 35.87
CA ARG A 161 -2.37 26.85 34.75
C ARG A 161 -3.63 25.99 34.65
N GLU A 162 -4.79 26.62 34.69
CA GLU A 162 -6.07 25.93 34.50
C GLU A 162 -6.11 25.31 33.09
N GLY A 163 -6.61 24.08 32.99
CA GLY A 163 -6.67 23.35 31.72
C GLY A 163 -5.35 22.75 31.19
N LEU A 164 -4.20 22.95 31.83
CA LEU A 164 -2.95 22.28 31.43
C LEU A 164 -2.79 20.93 32.14
N VAL A 165 -2.31 19.90 31.43
CA VAL A 165 -1.95 18.61 32.02
C VAL A 165 -0.89 18.74 33.12
N LYS A 166 -0.88 17.80 34.07
CA LYS A 166 0.06 17.78 35.21
C LYS A 166 1.21 16.80 35.01
N HIS A 167 1.03 15.81 34.14
CA HIS A 167 2.02 14.79 33.85
C HIS A 167 2.54 14.88 32.40
N MET A 168 3.64 14.19 32.13
CA MET A 168 4.35 14.18 30.85
C MET A 168 4.31 12.79 30.19
N ASP A 169 3.51 11.85 30.69
CA ASP A 169 3.24 10.58 29.99
C ASP A 169 2.36 10.83 28.76
N PRO A 170 2.51 10.02 27.69
CA PRO A 170 1.76 10.23 26.44
C PRO A 170 0.25 10.08 26.60
N ASP A 171 -0.22 9.34 27.62
CA ASP A 171 -1.64 9.18 27.96
C ASP A 171 -2.18 10.26 28.90
N ALA A 172 -1.37 11.26 29.29
CA ALA A 172 -1.77 12.31 30.23
C ALA A 172 -3.01 13.08 29.75
N VAL A 173 -3.10 13.40 28.46
CA VAL A 173 -4.25 14.12 27.88
C VAL A 173 -5.53 13.27 27.95
N GLY A 174 -5.41 11.96 27.75
CA GLY A 174 -6.55 11.03 27.82
C GLY A 174 -6.99 10.72 29.26
N ARG A 175 -6.06 10.75 30.21
CA ARG A 175 -6.29 10.43 31.63
C ARG A 175 -6.76 11.63 32.45
N GLU A 176 -6.31 12.84 32.10
CA GLU A 176 -6.64 14.08 32.81
C GLU A 176 -7.79 14.83 32.12
N GLU A 177 -9.02 14.36 32.32
CA GLU A 177 -10.21 14.94 31.69
C GLU A 177 -10.30 16.47 31.84
N GLY A 178 -10.58 17.16 30.72
CA GLY A 178 -10.67 18.62 30.65
C GLY A 178 -9.31 19.34 30.67
N ARG A 179 -8.20 18.63 30.57
CA ARG A 179 -6.85 19.20 30.44
C ARG A 179 -6.21 18.82 29.10
N GLY A 180 -5.40 19.74 28.58
CA GLY A 180 -4.68 19.56 27.32
C GLY A 180 -3.23 20.00 27.42
N LEU A 181 -2.52 19.85 26.30
CA LEU A 181 -1.17 20.36 26.12
C LEU A 181 -1.19 21.88 25.97
N ALA A 182 -0.01 22.51 26.06
CA ALA A 182 0.17 23.86 25.58
C ALA A 182 -0.20 23.94 24.08
N VAL A 183 -0.71 25.09 23.62
CA VAL A 183 -1.24 25.27 22.26
C VAL A 183 -0.22 24.89 21.19
N ASP A 184 1.03 25.33 21.35
CA ASP A 184 2.11 25.03 20.40
C ASP A 184 2.43 23.53 20.34
N ASP A 185 2.51 22.86 21.51
CA ASP A 185 2.73 21.41 21.57
C ASP A 185 1.53 20.65 20.97
N ALA A 186 0.29 21.08 21.25
CA ALA A 186 -0.91 20.45 20.70
C ALA A 186 -0.99 20.58 19.17
N SER A 187 -0.63 21.74 18.62
CA SER A 187 -0.56 21.95 17.18
C SER A 187 0.53 21.09 16.55
N TYR A 188 1.69 20.97 17.21
CA TYR A 188 2.76 20.10 16.76
C TYR A 188 2.36 18.61 16.78
N GLU A 189 1.71 18.12 17.84
CA GLU A 189 1.20 16.74 17.89
C GLU A 189 0.26 16.43 16.73
N LYS A 190 -0.66 17.36 16.43
CA LYS A 190 -1.58 17.22 15.31
C LYS A 190 -0.82 17.10 13.98
N GLY A 191 0.12 18.01 13.72
CA GLY A 191 0.92 18.01 12.49
C GLY A 191 1.82 16.79 12.37
N LEU A 192 2.44 16.35 13.48
CA LEU A 192 3.26 15.14 13.53
C LEU A 192 2.44 13.89 13.22
N ALA A 193 1.24 13.74 13.81
CA ALA A 193 0.37 12.60 13.52
C ALA A 193 -0.10 12.57 12.05
N GLN A 194 -0.39 13.73 11.45
CA GLN A 194 -0.70 13.84 10.02
C GLN A 194 0.50 13.45 9.15
N ALA A 195 1.70 13.95 9.47
CA ALA A 195 2.92 13.58 8.76
C ALA A 195 3.16 12.08 8.84
N LEU A 196 3.08 11.47 10.03
CA LEU A 196 3.25 10.03 10.22
C LEU A 196 2.27 9.21 9.37
N TYR A 197 1.00 9.62 9.28
CA TYR A 197 0.06 8.99 8.37
C TYR A 197 0.53 9.04 6.91
N SER A 198 1.05 10.19 6.44
CA SER A 198 1.60 10.31 5.08
C SER A 198 2.80 9.37 4.86
N TYR A 199 3.68 9.19 5.83
CA TYR A 199 4.77 8.19 5.73
C TYR A 199 4.24 6.76 5.60
N LEU A 200 3.21 6.40 6.39
CA LEU A 200 2.59 5.09 6.29
C LEU A 200 1.91 4.88 4.93
N ARG A 201 1.18 5.89 4.44
CA ARG A 201 0.55 5.87 3.11
C ARG A 201 1.58 5.70 1.99
N ALA A 202 2.80 6.21 2.18
CA ALA A 202 3.93 6.04 1.27
C ALA A 202 4.77 4.78 1.53
N GLY A 203 4.37 3.90 2.46
CA GLY A 203 5.12 2.67 2.80
C GLY A 203 6.46 2.91 3.52
N ARG A 204 6.75 4.13 3.97
CA ARG A 204 8.04 4.54 4.57
C ARG A 204 8.02 4.40 6.09
N LEU A 205 7.85 3.16 6.57
CA LEU A 205 7.67 2.85 8.00
C LEU A 205 8.90 3.19 8.84
N GLU A 206 10.09 2.88 8.34
CA GLU A 206 11.38 3.12 8.99
C GLU A 206 11.62 4.62 9.21
N GLU A 207 11.24 5.43 8.23
CA GLU A 207 11.36 6.88 8.31
C GLU A 207 10.32 7.49 9.24
N ALA A 208 9.10 6.95 9.28
CA ALA A 208 8.12 7.32 10.31
C ALA A 208 8.65 7.03 11.72
N VAL A 209 9.31 5.88 11.88
CA VAL A 209 9.96 5.46 13.13
C VAL A 209 11.08 6.42 13.53
N GLU A 210 11.90 6.86 12.57
CA GLU A 210 12.97 7.83 12.81
C GLU A 210 12.41 9.22 13.10
N LEU A 211 11.35 9.64 12.40
CA LEU A 211 10.65 10.89 12.67
C LEU A 211 10.12 10.95 14.11
N CYS A 212 9.60 9.84 14.63
CA CYS A 212 9.22 9.77 16.04
C CYS A 212 10.42 9.95 16.98
N ARG A 213 11.60 9.45 16.64
CA ARG A 213 12.81 9.60 17.47
C ARG A 213 13.32 11.03 17.46
N THR A 214 13.39 11.66 16.29
CA THR A 214 13.80 13.07 16.14
C THR A 214 12.80 14.02 16.79
N ALA A 215 11.51 13.66 16.82
CA ALA A 215 10.48 14.36 17.59
C ALA A 215 10.50 14.07 19.11
N HIS A 216 11.49 13.33 19.62
CA HIS A 216 11.62 12.93 21.02
C HIS A 216 10.46 12.09 21.56
N GLN A 217 9.85 11.25 20.71
CA GLN A 217 8.75 10.33 21.03
C GLN A 217 9.11 8.87 20.77
N PRO A 218 10.11 8.30 21.49
CA PRO A 218 10.49 6.90 21.31
C PRO A 218 9.36 5.92 21.63
N TRP A 219 8.39 6.32 22.45
CA TRP A 219 7.18 5.53 22.74
C TRP A 219 6.30 5.36 21.50
N ARG A 220 6.15 6.41 20.66
CA ARG A 220 5.35 6.36 19.43
C ARG A 220 6.06 5.53 18.36
N SER A 221 7.38 5.66 18.29
CA SER A 221 8.26 4.77 17.50
C SER A 221 8.03 3.30 17.88
N ALA A 222 7.98 2.97 19.17
CA ALA A 222 7.69 1.61 19.63
C ALA A 222 6.28 1.13 19.24
N SER A 223 5.27 2.01 19.30
CA SER A 223 3.90 1.70 18.86
C SER A 223 3.85 1.37 17.36
N ILE A 224 4.54 2.15 16.52
CA ILE A 224 4.61 1.94 15.07
C ILE A 224 5.30 0.61 14.75
N ARG A 225 6.45 0.33 15.36
CA ARG A 225 7.19 -0.94 15.17
C ARG A 225 6.42 -2.18 15.58
N GLY A 226 5.36 -2.04 16.38
CA GLY A 226 4.46 -3.13 16.74
C GLY A 226 3.72 -3.75 15.54
N SER A 227 3.71 -3.08 14.38
CA SER A 227 3.14 -3.59 13.13
C SER A 227 3.95 -4.72 12.49
N LEU A 228 5.26 -4.77 12.77
CA LEU A 228 6.20 -5.73 12.19
C LEU A 228 5.84 -7.16 12.61
N LEU A 229 5.80 -8.07 11.63
CA LEU A 229 5.64 -9.50 11.88
C LEU A 229 6.83 -10.05 12.66
N PHE A 230 6.58 -11.05 13.49
CA PHE A 230 7.64 -11.67 14.27
C PHE A 230 8.54 -12.49 13.34
N SER A 231 9.83 -12.19 13.35
CA SER A 231 10.86 -12.90 12.59
C SER A 231 11.95 -13.39 13.52
N TRP A 232 12.37 -14.64 13.33
CA TRP A 232 13.47 -15.25 14.04
C TRP A 232 14.02 -16.41 13.22
N ARG A 233 15.17 -16.20 12.56
CA ARG A 233 15.74 -17.18 11.63
C ARG A 233 16.19 -18.46 12.33
N ALA A 234 16.72 -18.37 13.54
CA ALA A 234 17.15 -19.55 14.31
C ALA A 234 16.05 -20.61 14.54
N ILE A 235 14.77 -20.24 14.43
CA ILE A 235 13.64 -21.16 14.55
C ILE A 235 12.76 -21.19 13.29
N ALA A 236 13.15 -20.50 12.22
CA ALA A 236 12.47 -20.59 10.95
C ALA A 236 12.86 -21.91 10.27
N ASN A 237 11.88 -22.59 9.68
CA ASN A 237 12.12 -23.82 8.90
C ASN A 237 12.54 -23.50 7.45
N GLU A 238 13.05 -22.31 7.20
CA GLU A 238 13.51 -21.89 5.88
C GLU A 238 14.85 -22.57 5.59
N PRO A 239 15.09 -23.05 4.35
CA PRO A 239 16.42 -23.49 3.95
C PRO A 239 17.38 -22.31 4.12
N VAL A 240 18.45 -22.50 4.89
CA VAL A 240 19.53 -21.52 4.97
C VAL A 240 20.17 -21.47 3.59
N ASP A 241 20.21 -20.30 2.98
CA ASP A 241 21.01 -20.09 1.77
C ASP A 241 22.48 -20.26 2.16
N GLU A 242 23.09 -21.39 1.75
CA GLU A 242 24.48 -21.72 2.08
C GLU A 242 25.48 -20.70 1.48
N ASP A 243 25.06 -19.93 0.47
CA ASP A 243 25.88 -18.91 -0.19
C ASP A 243 25.79 -17.52 0.49
N ALA A 244 24.90 -17.33 1.46
CA ALA A 244 24.79 -16.08 2.22
C ALA A 244 25.89 -15.99 3.29
N MET A 245 26.88 -15.10 3.09
CA MET A 245 27.87 -14.76 4.12
C MET A 245 27.20 -13.97 5.25
N GLU A 246 26.59 -14.67 6.21
CA GLU A 246 25.95 -14.06 7.37
C GLU A 246 26.82 -14.17 8.62
N ASP A 247 26.83 -13.11 9.44
CA ASP A 247 27.49 -13.12 10.74
C ASP A 247 26.67 -14.00 11.71
N GLU A 248 27.32 -14.92 12.43
CA GLU A 248 26.65 -15.85 13.36
C GLU A 248 25.77 -15.11 14.40
N GLY A 249 26.09 -13.85 14.70
CA GLY A 249 25.32 -12.98 15.60
C GLY A 249 23.95 -12.53 15.06
N ASP A 250 23.76 -12.47 13.73
CA ASP A 250 22.49 -12.04 13.12
C ASP A 250 21.44 -13.17 13.07
N ILE A 251 21.90 -14.43 13.10
CA ILE A 251 21.02 -15.62 13.04
C ILE A 251 20.16 -15.74 14.31
N ASP A 252 20.73 -15.43 15.49
CA ASP A 252 20.04 -15.54 16.78
C ASP A 252 19.26 -14.26 17.17
N ALA A 253 19.40 -13.18 16.41
CA ALA A 253 18.61 -11.96 16.61
C ALA A 253 17.17 -12.15 16.10
N TRP A 254 16.18 -11.78 16.93
CA TRP A 254 14.77 -11.77 16.53
C TRP A 254 14.24 -10.34 16.44
N THR A 255 13.26 -10.14 15.56
CA THR A 255 12.62 -8.84 15.33
C THR A 255 11.09 -8.96 15.29
N GLY A 256 10.43 -7.80 15.30
CA GLY A 256 8.97 -7.71 15.19
C GLY A 256 8.19 -8.02 16.47
N ASN A 257 6.91 -8.35 16.32
CA ASN A 257 5.97 -8.42 17.43
C ASN A 257 5.33 -9.81 17.61
N ARG A 258 5.80 -10.56 18.62
CA ARG A 258 5.23 -11.87 19.00
C ARG A 258 3.76 -11.81 19.41
N ARG A 259 3.25 -10.65 19.83
CA ARG A 259 1.86 -10.46 20.26
C ARG A 259 1.12 -9.49 19.34
N ARG A 260 1.37 -9.57 18.03
CA ARG A 260 0.77 -8.69 17.01
C ARG A 260 -0.76 -8.65 17.09
N LYS A 261 -1.42 -9.79 17.34
CA LYS A 261 -2.88 -9.85 17.56
C LYS A 261 -3.39 -8.95 18.70
N LEU A 262 -2.67 -8.90 19.82
CA LEU A 262 -3.00 -8.00 20.93
C LEU A 262 -2.75 -6.55 20.54
N TRP A 263 -1.61 -6.27 19.90
CA TRP A 263 -1.28 -4.94 19.41
C TRP A 263 -2.33 -4.41 18.44
N LYS A 264 -2.78 -5.21 17.46
CA LYS A 264 -3.87 -4.87 16.53
C LYS A 264 -5.14 -4.48 17.28
N LYS A 265 -5.57 -5.29 18.24
CA LYS A 265 -6.76 -4.98 19.07
C LYS A 265 -6.60 -3.64 19.80
N THR A 266 -5.40 -3.34 20.28
CA THR A 266 -5.10 -2.04 20.92
C THR A 266 -5.16 -0.90 19.90
N CYS A 267 -4.60 -1.06 18.70
CA CYS A 267 -4.70 -0.08 17.62
C CYS A 267 -6.14 0.15 17.18
N THR A 268 -6.95 -0.90 17.01
CA THR A 268 -8.38 -0.78 16.71
C THR A 268 -9.11 0.01 17.80
N ARG A 269 -8.84 -0.28 19.08
CA ARG A 269 -9.43 0.48 20.19
C ARG A 269 -9.00 1.94 20.19
N ALA A 270 -7.74 2.24 19.87
CA ALA A 270 -7.24 3.60 19.77
C ALA A 270 -7.90 4.36 18.59
N ALA A 271 -7.96 3.75 17.41
CA ALA A 271 -8.62 4.33 16.23
C ALA A 271 -10.10 4.67 16.47
N LEU A 272 -10.80 3.81 17.24
CA LEU A 272 -12.21 3.99 17.57
C LEU A 272 -12.45 4.88 18.80
N ASN A 273 -11.41 5.34 19.48
CA ASN A 273 -11.56 6.15 20.68
C ASN A 273 -11.84 7.63 20.32
N PRO A 274 -13.03 8.18 20.62
CA PRO A 274 -13.36 9.57 20.30
C PRO A 274 -12.62 10.59 21.17
N THR A 275 -11.94 10.16 22.24
CA THR A 275 -11.14 11.07 23.08
C THR A 275 -9.76 11.38 22.48
N LEU A 276 -9.32 10.58 21.50
CA LEU A 276 -8.09 10.84 20.76
C LEU A 276 -8.33 11.80 19.60
N LEU A 277 -7.28 12.51 19.18
CA LEU A 277 -7.34 13.40 18.04
C LEU A 277 -7.55 12.63 16.74
N ASP A 278 -8.30 13.19 15.81
CA ASP A 278 -8.61 12.52 14.54
C ASP A 278 -7.37 12.05 13.76
N PRO A 279 -6.28 12.84 13.62
CA PRO A 279 -5.07 12.35 12.96
C PRO A 279 -4.39 11.18 13.67
N GLU A 280 -4.44 11.11 15.00
CA GLU A 280 -3.91 9.97 15.74
C GLU A 280 -4.78 8.72 15.54
N ARG A 281 -6.11 8.90 15.51
CA ARG A 281 -7.05 7.81 15.22
C ARG A 281 -6.82 7.24 13.83
N VAL A 282 -6.62 8.10 12.84
CA VAL A 282 -6.26 7.75 11.47
C VAL A 282 -4.93 6.98 11.43
N LEU A 283 -3.91 7.46 12.14
CA LEU A 283 -2.61 6.77 12.22
C LEU A 283 -2.76 5.33 12.72
N TYR A 284 -3.52 5.11 13.80
CA TYR A 284 -3.75 3.75 14.31
C TYR A 284 -4.64 2.91 13.39
N ALA A 285 -5.61 3.52 12.69
CA ALA A 285 -6.41 2.85 11.68
C ALA A 285 -5.56 2.41 10.47
N ALA A 286 -4.56 3.19 10.10
CA ALA A 286 -3.61 2.89 9.02
C ALA A 286 -2.58 1.82 9.44
N LEU A 287 -2.13 1.81 10.70
CA LEU A 287 -1.19 0.80 11.22
C LEU A 287 -1.80 -0.60 11.28
N ALA A 288 -3.07 -0.70 11.67
CA ALA A 288 -3.80 -1.95 11.81
C ALA A 288 -5.16 -1.84 11.09
N PRO A 289 -5.16 -1.82 9.75
CA PRO A 289 -6.38 -1.67 8.97
C PRO A 289 -7.31 -2.86 9.22
N SER A 290 -8.61 -2.56 9.32
CA SER A 290 -9.65 -3.55 9.57
C SER A 290 -11.01 -3.00 9.10
N PRO A 291 -12.01 -3.86 8.86
CA PRO A 291 -13.36 -3.40 8.55
C PRO A 291 -13.92 -2.46 9.63
N ALA A 292 -13.63 -2.74 10.91
CA ALA A 292 -14.06 -1.93 12.04
C ALA A 292 -13.48 -0.50 12.02
N THR A 293 -12.24 -0.32 11.55
CA THR A 293 -11.57 0.99 11.47
C THR A 293 -11.72 1.67 10.11
N SER A 294 -12.40 1.03 9.15
CA SER A 294 -12.55 1.49 7.77
C SER A 294 -13.10 2.91 7.67
N ALA A 295 -14.14 3.25 8.44
CA ALA A 295 -14.72 4.59 8.43
C ALA A 295 -13.72 5.68 8.91
N VAL A 296 -12.89 5.36 9.91
CA VAL A 296 -11.86 6.26 10.42
C VAL A 296 -10.75 6.44 9.37
N LEU A 297 -10.29 5.35 8.77
CA LEU A 297 -9.26 5.39 7.74
C LEU A 297 -9.73 6.16 6.50
N LYS A 298 -10.95 5.88 6.02
CA LYS A 298 -11.55 6.54 4.85
C LYS A 298 -11.79 8.04 5.06
N SER A 299 -11.88 8.51 6.32
CA SER A 299 -11.99 9.95 6.61
C SER A 299 -10.75 10.76 6.23
N ALA A 300 -9.60 10.11 6.08
CA ALA A 300 -8.35 10.74 5.67
C ALA A 300 -8.07 10.61 4.17
N CYS A 301 -8.81 9.78 3.45
CA CYS A 301 -8.64 9.57 2.01
C CYS A 301 -9.11 10.81 1.24
N ARG A 302 -8.28 11.33 0.34
CA ARG A 302 -8.58 12.50 -0.48
C ARG A 302 -8.60 12.17 -1.96
N THR A 303 -7.70 11.30 -2.41
CA THR A 303 -7.59 10.88 -3.81
C THR A 303 -8.21 9.50 -4.04
N TRP A 304 -8.40 9.13 -5.30
CA TRP A 304 -8.86 7.78 -5.65
C TRP A 304 -7.89 6.70 -5.18
N GLU A 305 -6.58 6.95 -5.31
CA GLU A 305 -5.50 6.08 -4.87
C GLU A 305 -5.51 5.88 -3.35
N ASP A 306 -5.87 6.89 -2.57
CA ASP A 306 -6.03 6.74 -1.12
C ASP A 306 -7.17 5.77 -0.77
N HIS A 307 -8.29 5.89 -1.47
CA HIS A 307 -9.44 5.00 -1.28
C HIS A 307 -9.11 3.56 -1.68
N LEU A 308 -8.44 3.37 -2.81
CA LEU A 308 -7.94 2.08 -3.26
C LEU A 308 -6.95 1.49 -2.24
N TRP A 309 -5.96 2.28 -1.80
CA TRP A 309 -4.96 1.87 -0.82
C TRP A 309 -5.61 1.44 0.50
N ALA A 310 -6.58 2.20 1.00
CA ALA A 310 -7.29 1.89 2.23
C ALA A 310 -8.08 0.58 2.09
N GLN A 311 -8.79 0.40 0.98
CA GLN A 311 -9.59 -0.80 0.71
C GLN A 311 -8.71 -2.05 0.61
N ILE A 312 -7.64 -2.01 -0.21
CA ILE A 312 -6.68 -3.10 -0.37
C ILE A 312 -5.96 -3.41 0.95
N SER A 313 -5.54 -2.39 1.70
CA SER A 313 -4.84 -2.59 2.97
C SER A 313 -5.70 -3.32 3.99
N ILE A 314 -7.01 -3.03 4.04
CA ILE A 314 -7.97 -3.74 4.88
C ILE A 314 -8.09 -5.20 4.42
N MET A 315 -8.30 -5.42 3.13
CA MET A 315 -8.49 -6.77 2.56
C MET A 315 -7.28 -7.68 2.80
N CYS A 316 -6.07 -7.18 2.53
CA CYS A 316 -4.84 -7.94 2.74
C CYS A 316 -4.65 -8.29 4.23
N GLU A 317 -4.87 -7.33 5.12
CA GLU A 317 -4.68 -7.52 6.56
C GLU A 317 -5.75 -8.44 7.17
N GLU A 318 -6.98 -8.40 6.64
CA GLU A 318 -8.08 -9.29 7.03
C GLU A 318 -7.83 -10.73 6.57
N LYS A 319 -7.49 -10.95 5.29
CA LYS A 319 -7.13 -12.27 4.75
C LYS A 319 -5.99 -12.89 5.56
N LEU A 320 -4.91 -12.14 5.77
CA LEU A 320 -3.75 -12.62 6.55
C LEU A 320 -4.14 -13.00 8.00
N THR A 321 -4.96 -12.18 8.64
CA THR A 321 -5.40 -12.44 10.03
C THR A 321 -6.34 -13.63 10.13
N SER A 322 -7.24 -13.77 9.17
CA SER A 322 -8.18 -14.89 9.08
C SER A 322 -7.41 -16.20 8.90
N GLU A 323 -6.49 -16.23 7.94
CA GLU A 323 -5.63 -17.38 7.65
C GLU A 323 -4.77 -17.78 8.85
N MET A 324 -4.05 -16.83 9.45
CA MET A 324 -3.27 -17.09 10.67
C MET A 324 -4.15 -17.59 11.83
N GLY A 325 -5.33 -17.01 12.01
CA GLY A 325 -6.28 -17.43 13.05
C GLY A 325 -6.80 -18.86 12.84
N ARG A 326 -7.04 -19.25 11.59
CA ARG A 326 -7.51 -20.59 11.18
C ARG A 326 -6.41 -21.64 11.34
N LEU A 327 -5.20 -21.32 10.88
CA LEU A 327 -4.02 -22.18 10.98
C LEU A 327 -3.59 -22.37 12.45
N GLY A 328 -3.70 -21.33 13.27
CA GLY A 328 -3.30 -21.36 14.66
C GLY A 328 -1.77 -21.38 14.81
N GLY A 329 -1.25 -22.37 15.52
CA GLY A 329 0.16 -22.42 15.91
C GLY A 329 0.46 -21.67 17.21
N PHE A 330 1.71 -21.78 17.67
CA PHE A 330 2.09 -21.29 19.00
C PHE A 330 1.92 -19.78 19.15
N TRP A 331 2.26 -18.99 18.13
CA TRP A 331 2.23 -17.53 18.21
C TRP A 331 0.81 -16.94 18.16
N GLU A 332 -0.16 -17.65 17.58
CA GLU A 332 -1.55 -17.19 17.47
C GLU A 332 -2.47 -17.65 18.61
N GLY A 333 -2.24 -18.87 19.13
CA GLY A 333 -3.10 -19.47 20.15
C GLY A 333 -2.37 -20.18 21.29
N GLY A 334 -1.05 -20.07 21.36
CA GLY A 334 -0.24 -20.68 22.42
C GLY A 334 -0.23 -22.20 22.37
N VAL A 335 0.16 -22.81 23.50
CA VAL A 335 0.25 -24.27 23.65
C VAL A 335 -1.08 -24.96 23.34
N GLY A 336 -2.20 -24.38 23.77
CA GLY A 336 -3.52 -24.97 23.53
C GLY A 336 -3.90 -25.07 22.04
N ALA A 337 -3.45 -24.13 21.20
CA ALA A 337 -3.66 -24.23 19.75
C ALA A 337 -2.77 -25.30 19.10
N VAL A 338 -1.53 -25.47 19.61
CA VAL A 338 -0.63 -26.54 19.17
C VAL A 338 -1.20 -27.91 19.56
N GLU A 339 -1.69 -28.07 20.78
CA GLU A 339 -2.29 -29.32 21.28
C GLU A 339 -3.61 -29.67 20.57
N LYS A 340 -4.46 -28.67 20.30
CA LYS A 340 -5.69 -28.85 19.51
C LYS A 340 -5.37 -29.32 18.08
N GLY A 341 -4.19 -28.96 17.58
CA GLY A 341 -3.81 -29.18 16.20
C GLY A 341 -4.61 -28.33 15.23
N MET A 342 -4.28 -28.45 13.95
CA MET A 342 -4.95 -27.74 12.87
C MET A 342 -6.19 -28.53 12.42
N ALA A 343 -7.29 -27.84 12.13
CA ALA A 343 -8.48 -28.49 11.59
C ALA A 343 -8.13 -29.11 10.21
N PRO A 344 -8.48 -30.39 9.97
CA PRO A 344 -8.31 -30.98 8.65
C PRO A 344 -9.18 -30.22 7.67
N MET A 345 -8.60 -29.90 6.52
CA MET A 345 -9.30 -29.24 5.43
C MET A 345 -8.86 -29.91 4.15
N THR A 346 -9.84 -30.19 3.31
CA THR A 346 -9.60 -30.76 1.98
C THR A 346 -9.14 -29.67 1.02
N ARG A 347 -8.48 -30.07 -0.06
CA ARG A 347 -8.04 -29.11 -1.09
C ARG A 347 -9.23 -28.40 -1.72
N ASP A 348 -10.33 -29.12 -1.95
CA ASP A 348 -11.56 -28.58 -2.52
C ASP A 348 -12.19 -27.50 -1.62
N GLU A 349 -12.14 -27.68 -0.29
CA GLU A 349 -12.58 -26.64 0.64
C GLU A 349 -11.64 -25.43 0.63
N GLU A 350 -10.32 -25.63 0.51
CA GLU A 350 -9.34 -24.52 0.41
C GLU A 350 -9.58 -23.70 -0.86
N GLU A 351 -9.81 -24.37 -1.99
CA GLU A 351 -10.12 -23.76 -3.28
C GLU A 351 -11.45 -23.00 -3.23
N ALA A 352 -12.50 -23.58 -2.63
CA ALA A 352 -13.79 -22.90 -2.49
C ALA A 352 -13.74 -21.65 -1.60
N GLU A 353 -12.99 -21.68 -0.48
CA GLU A 353 -12.82 -20.49 0.37
C GLU A 353 -12.00 -19.40 -0.34
N GLU A 354 -11.05 -19.78 -1.20
CA GLU A 354 -10.33 -18.82 -2.03
C GLU A 354 -11.26 -18.17 -3.06
N GLU A 355 -12.06 -18.96 -3.79
CA GLU A 355 -13.05 -18.44 -4.75
C GLU A 355 -14.07 -17.50 -4.11
N ASP A 356 -14.59 -17.85 -2.92
CA ASP A 356 -15.51 -17.00 -2.16
C ASP A 356 -14.85 -15.67 -1.78
N TRP A 357 -13.59 -15.72 -1.31
CA TRP A 357 -12.83 -14.52 -0.97
C TRP A 357 -12.49 -13.67 -2.20
N GLU A 358 -12.14 -14.28 -3.34
CA GLU A 358 -11.89 -13.57 -4.60
C GLU A 358 -13.12 -12.80 -5.07
N LYS A 359 -14.30 -13.40 -4.90
CA LYS A 359 -15.56 -12.73 -5.21
C LYS A 359 -15.83 -11.56 -4.27
N GLU A 360 -15.69 -11.74 -2.95
CA GLU A 360 -15.85 -10.65 -1.98
C GLU A 360 -14.86 -9.51 -2.23
N ALA A 361 -13.62 -9.85 -2.57
CA ALA A 361 -12.57 -8.90 -2.90
C ALA A 361 -12.91 -8.11 -4.17
N THR A 362 -13.37 -8.80 -5.21
CA THR A 362 -13.81 -8.20 -6.47
C THR A 362 -14.98 -7.25 -6.24
N ASP A 363 -16.04 -7.70 -5.56
CA ASP A 363 -17.22 -6.89 -5.25
C ASP A 363 -16.83 -5.64 -4.44
N ALA A 364 -15.89 -5.77 -3.50
CA ALA A 364 -15.42 -4.66 -2.70
C ALA A 364 -14.62 -3.63 -3.54
N LEU A 365 -13.78 -4.08 -4.46
CA LEU A 365 -13.00 -3.21 -5.34
C LEU A 365 -13.87 -2.51 -6.38
N GLU A 366 -14.91 -3.16 -6.90
CA GLU A 366 -15.86 -2.54 -7.84
C GLU A 366 -16.52 -1.27 -7.28
N THR A 367 -16.70 -1.19 -5.96
CA THR A 367 -17.25 0.00 -5.31
C THR A 367 -16.42 1.27 -5.54
N LEU A 368 -15.14 1.12 -5.88
CA LEU A 368 -14.24 2.22 -6.21
C LEU A 368 -14.56 2.90 -7.53
N GLY A 369 -15.37 2.28 -8.41
CA GLY A 369 -15.83 2.92 -9.64
C GLY A 369 -16.77 4.12 -9.41
N GLY A 370 -17.39 4.20 -8.22
CA GLY A 370 -18.30 5.28 -7.83
C GLY A 370 -17.88 6.03 -6.56
N VAL A 371 -16.62 5.91 -6.13
CA VAL A 371 -16.15 6.56 -4.90
C VAL A 371 -16.04 8.08 -5.09
N GLY A 372 -16.46 8.83 -4.06
CA GLY A 372 -16.33 10.29 -4.07
C GLY A 372 -14.88 10.71 -3.86
N VAL A 373 -14.25 11.28 -4.89
CA VAL A 373 -12.89 11.82 -4.85
C VAL A 373 -12.92 13.30 -4.49
N ILE A 374 -12.03 13.73 -3.60
CA ILE A 374 -11.95 15.14 -3.14
C ILE A 374 -10.84 15.89 -3.88
N GLU A 375 -9.71 15.24 -4.10
CA GLU A 375 -8.52 15.81 -4.73
C GLU A 375 -8.07 14.92 -5.90
N GLY A 376 -7.81 15.53 -7.06
CA GLY A 376 -7.38 14.84 -8.28
C GLY A 376 -8.55 14.45 -9.21
N PRO A 377 -8.28 13.64 -10.25
CA PRO A 377 -9.30 13.19 -11.19
C PRO A 377 -10.39 12.34 -10.51
N PRO A 378 -11.65 12.40 -10.97
CA PRO A 378 -12.74 11.62 -10.39
C PRO A 378 -12.64 10.12 -10.71
N ALA A 379 -13.43 9.28 -10.04
CA ALA A 379 -13.40 7.83 -10.20
C ALA A 379 -13.79 7.35 -11.62
N ASP A 380 -14.62 8.12 -12.33
CA ASP A 380 -15.05 7.85 -13.71
C ASP A 380 -14.05 8.35 -14.77
N HIS A 381 -12.91 8.92 -14.35
CA HIS A 381 -11.82 9.28 -15.23
C HIS A 381 -11.27 8.04 -15.97
N ALA A 382 -10.98 8.17 -17.27
CA ALA A 382 -10.60 7.04 -18.13
C ALA A 382 -9.43 6.20 -17.58
N PHE A 383 -8.39 6.84 -17.03
CA PHE A 383 -7.28 6.14 -16.39
C PHE A 383 -7.64 5.45 -15.07
N HIS A 384 -8.51 6.00 -14.22
CA HIS A 384 -8.97 5.30 -13.02
C HIS A 384 -9.82 4.08 -13.37
N VAL A 385 -10.71 4.22 -14.36
CA VAL A 385 -11.46 3.09 -14.92
C VAL A 385 -10.50 2.04 -15.47
N SER A 386 -9.46 2.46 -16.19
CA SER A 386 -8.44 1.54 -16.73
C SER A 386 -7.67 0.82 -15.63
N GLN A 387 -7.16 1.56 -14.63
CA GLN A 387 -6.43 1.00 -13.49
C GLN A 387 -7.29 0.02 -12.71
N LEU A 388 -8.55 0.35 -12.43
CA LEU A 388 -9.47 -0.55 -11.75
C LEU A 388 -9.71 -1.83 -12.55
N ASN A 389 -9.96 -1.73 -13.87
CA ASN A 389 -10.14 -2.91 -14.71
C ASN A 389 -8.85 -3.75 -14.84
N ILE A 390 -7.67 -3.12 -14.88
CA ILE A 390 -6.39 -3.82 -14.84
C ILE A 390 -6.25 -4.61 -13.54
N ILE A 391 -6.54 -3.98 -12.39
CA ILE A 391 -6.50 -4.63 -11.06
C ILE A 391 -7.49 -5.80 -11.02
N LEU A 392 -8.71 -5.63 -11.54
CA LEU A 392 -9.73 -6.68 -11.59
C LEU A 392 -9.49 -7.77 -12.64
N GLY A 393 -8.42 -7.67 -13.45
CA GLY A 393 -8.14 -8.63 -14.53
C GLY A 393 -9.11 -8.55 -15.71
N ARG A 394 -9.81 -7.41 -15.87
CA ARG A 394 -10.83 -7.16 -16.90
C ARG A 394 -10.28 -6.30 -18.04
N THR A 395 -9.11 -6.64 -18.55
CA THR A 395 -8.48 -5.91 -19.66
C THR A 395 -9.24 -6.07 -20.98
N ASP A 396 -9.84 -7.24 -21.23
CA ASP A 396 -10.52 -7.50 -22.50
C ASP A 396 -11.79 -6.64 -22.65
N PRO A 397 -12.72 -6.61 -21.67
CA PRO A 397 -13.87 -5.72 -21.73
C PRO A 397 -13.48 -4.24 -21.77
N LEU A 398 -12.40 -3.85 -21.07
CA LEU A 398 -11.90 -2.48 -21.09
C LEU A 398 -11.50 -2.04 -22.51
N LEU A 399 -10.78 -2.90 -23.23
CA LEU A 399 -10.34 -2.62 -24.60
C LEU A 399 -11.52 -2.62 -25.59
N GLU A 400 -12.49 -3.51 -25.42
CA GLU A 400 -13.71 -3.53 -26.24
C GLU A 400 -14.53 -2.25 -26.07
N VAL A 401 -14.77 -1.82 -24.83
CA VAL A 401 -15.51 -0.57 -24.54
C VAL A 401 -14.81 0.63 -25.14
N PHE A 402 -13.48 0.68 -25.08
CA PHE A 402 -12.71 1.77 -25.68
C PHE A 402 -12.80 1.76 -27.22
N ALA A 403 -12.67 0.59 -27.85
CA ALA A 403 -12.76 0.45 -29.30
C ALA A 403 -14.16 0.81 -29.83
N ASP A 404 -15.21 0.33 -29.16
CA ASP A 404 -16.60 0.68 -29.48
C ASP A 404 -16.86 2.18 -29.30
N GLY A 405 -16.34 2.78 -28.22
CA GLY A 405 -16.45 4.23 -28.00
C GLY A 405 -15.77 5.07 -29.08
N LEU A 406 -14.65 4.62 -29.64
CA LEU A 406 -14.00 5.26 -30.79
C LEU A 406 -14.86 5.14 -32.06
N ARG A 407 -15.41 3.96 -32.33
CA ARG A 407 -16.27 3.71 -33.50
C ARG A 407 -17.57 4.51 -33.45
N ASP A 408 -18.15 4.63 -32.27
CA ASP A 408 -19.44 5.28 -32.06
C ASP A 408 -19.31 6.82 -31.92
N GLY A 409 -18.08 7.33 -31.88
CA GLY A 409 -17.80 8.78 -31.78
C GLY A 409 -18.04 9.35 -30.38
N ASN A 410 -17.93 8.51 -29.33
CA ASN A 410 -18.17 8.91 -27.94
C ASN A 410 -17.00 9.71 -27.35
N TYR A 411 -15.83 9.68 -27.99
CA TYR A 411 -14.64 10.44 -27.58
C TYR A 411 -14.42 11.62 -28.51
N ASP A 412 -14.37 12.83 -27.95
CA ASP A 412 -14.11 14.06 -28.70
C ASP A 412 -12.64 14.12 -29.15
N PRO A 413 -12.33 14.08 -30.46
CA PRO A 413 -10.97 14.20 -30.96
C PRO A 413 -10.32 15.56 -30.70
N ALA A 414 -11.13 16.59 -30.38
CA ALA A 414 -10.63 17.91 -29.98
C ALA A 414 -10.30 18.00 -28.48
N SER A 415 -10.63 16.97 -27.69
CA SER A 415 -10.25 16.89 -26.28
C SER A 415 -8.74 16.79 -26.12
N ILE A 416 -8.22 17.46 -25.09
CA ILE A 416 -6.79 17.48 -24.73
C ILE A 416 -6.31 16.07 -24.33
N GLU A 417 -7.20 15.24 -23.77
CA GLU A 417 -6.85 13.89 -23.29
C GLU A 417 -6.88 12.84 -24.40
N TYR A 418 -7.53 13.13 -25.53
CA TYR A 418 -7.74 12.17 -26.62
C TYR A 418 -6.43 11.58 -27.17
N PRO A 419 -5.37 12.38 -27.46
CA PRO A 419 -4.12 11.83 -27.99
C PRO A 419 -3.40 10.92 -26.98
N THR A 420 -3.39 11.28 -25.70
CA THR A 420 -2.78 10.48 -24.63
C THR A 420 -3.52 9.17 -24.45
N MET A 421 -4.85 9.21 -24.42
CA MET A 421 -5.70 8.05 -24.23
C MET A 421 -5.58 7.05 -25.40
N THR A 422 -5.69 7.54 -26.64
CA THR A 422 -5.55 6.69 -27.84
C THR A 422 -4.15 6.07 -27.94
N ARG A 423 -3.09 6.82 -27.65
CA ARG A 423 -1.73 6.29 -27.59
C ARG A 423 -1.61 5.20 -26.54
N PHE A 424 -2.05 5.46 -25.31
CA PHE A 424 -1.99 4.51 -24.21
C PHE A 424 -2.68 3.19 -24.57
N PHE A 425 -3.94 3.24 -25.01
CA PHE A 425 -4.71 2.03 -25.32
C PHE A 425 -4.14 1.23 -26.50
N ALA A 426 -3.61 1.91 -27.53
CA ALA A 426 -2.93 1.23 -28.62
C ALA A 426 -1.68 0.47 -28.14
N HIS A 427 -0.84 1.09 -27.31
CA HIS A 427 0.35 0.44 -26.76
C HIS A 427 -0.01 -0.63 -25.73
N LEU A 428 -1.07 -0.44 -24.94
CA LEU A 428 -1.58 -1.45 -24.01
C LEU A 428 -2.03 -2.70 -24.75
N CYS A 429 -2.81 -2.55 -25.83
CA CYS A 429 -3.26 -3.66 -26.67
C CYS A 429 -2.07 -4.47 -27.21
N LEU A 430 -1.08 -3.80 -27.78
CA LEU A 430 0.12 -4.45 -28.31
C LEU A 430 0.97 -5.10 -27.20
N TYR A 431 1.09 -4.45 -26.05
CA TYR A 431 1.79 -5.00 -24.89
C TYR A 431 1.14 -6.30 -24.41
N LEU A 432 -0.18 -6.30 -24.21
CA LEU A 432 -0.94 -7.47 -23.77
C LEU A 432 -0.77 -8.64 -24.76
N GLN A 433 -0.79 -8.37 -26.07
CA GLN A 433 -0.51 -9.38 -27.09
C GLN A 433 0.91 -9.95 -26.99
N MET A 434 1.93 -9.12 -26.73
CA MET A 434 3.32 -9.58 -26.60
C MET A 434 3.53 -10.48 -25.38
N ILE A 435 2.71 -10.35 -24.32
CA ILE A 435 2.80 -11.18 -23.11
C ILE A 435 1.72 -12.28 -23.06
N ASP A 436 1.16 -12.65 -24.22
CA ASP A 436 0.14 -13.69 -24.37
C ASP A 436 -1.09 -13.49 -23.46
N ILE A 437 -1.54 -12.24 -23.31
CA ILE A 437 -2.86 -11.93 -22.76
C ILE A 437 -3.82 -11.78 -23.94
N PRO A 438 -4.97 -12.48 -23.95
CA PRO A 438 -5.94 -12.37 -25.03
C PRO A 438 -6.33 -10.91 -25.23
N VAL A 439 -6.53 -10.50 -26.48
CA VAL A 439 -7.12 -9.20 -26.79
C VAL A 439 -8.18 -9.43 -27.86
N ALA A 440 -9.37 -8.89 -27.65
CA ALA A 440 -10.48 -9.04 -28.57
C ALA A 440 -10.09 -8.54 -29.98
N PRO A 441 -10.44 -9.28 -31.06
CA PRO A 441 -10.08 -8.88 -32.43
C PRO A 441 -10.62 -7.49 -32.81
N LEU A 442 -11.76 -7.10 -32.25
CA LEU A 442 -12.36 -5.78 -32.47
C LEU A 442 -11.56 -4.63 -31.86
N ALA A 443 -10.81 -4.88 -30.79
CA ALA A 443 -9.93 -3.86 -30.19
C ALA A 443 -8.58 -3.71 -30.92
N THR A 444 -8.28 -4.62 -31.85
CA THR A 444 -7.03 -4.65 -32.64
C THR A 444 -7.19 -4.11 -34.06
N GLN A 445 -8.43 -3.93 -34.51
CA GLN A 445 -8.81 -3.43 -35.83
C GLN A 445 -9.14 -1.95 -35.76
#